data_AF-A0AA42GR02-F1
#
_entry.id   AF-A0AA42GR02-F1
#
_cell.length_a   1.000
_cell.length_b   1.000
_cell.length_c   1.000
_cell.angle_alpha   90.00
_cell.angle_beta   90.00
_cell.angle_gamma   90.00
#
_symmetry.space_group_name_H-M   'P 1'
#
loop_
_entity.id
_entity.type
_entity.pdbx_description
1 polymer ?
#
loop_
_entity_poly.entity_id
_entity_poly.type
_entity_poly.pdbx_seq_one_letter_code
_entity_poly.pdbx_strand_id
1 'polypeptide(L)'
;MKAELILIESIKRAFPERKGLTDEQIEGNPYLFEQIPASEALQYLPTYMIFILQELRGNPGSLVYLQVLYVLNNYSKCKSADDQSQGVWFLLSTQQKKSIMNFISHLSHNQPENIDADELKKISNRWQPVT
;
A
#
# COMPACT_ATOMS: atom_id res chain seq x y z
N MET A 1 2.11 16.45 -8.49
CA MET A 1 3.55 16.11 -8.64
C MET A 1 4.39 16.39 -7.39
N LYS A 2 4.30 17.55 -6.72
CA LYS A 2 5.15 17.83 -5.54
C LYS A 2 4.84 16.94 -4.32
N ALA A 3 3.56 16.64 -4.07
CA ALA A 3 3.14 15.82 -2.93
C ALA A 3 3.52 14.35 -3.12
N GLU A 4 3.34 13.83 -4.34
CA GLU A 4 3.66 12.46 -4.74
C GLU A 4 5.16 12.19 -4.61
N LEU A 5 6.02 13.12 -5.05
CA LEU A 5 7.47 13.02 -4.87
C LEU A 5 7.88 12.95 -3.39
N ILE A 6 7.26 13.77 -2.53
CA ILE A 6 7.53 13.73 -1.08
C ILE A 6 7.12 12.37 -0.48
N LEU A 7 5.98 11.83 -0.92
CA LEU A 7 5.50 10.52 -0.48
C LEU A 7 6.40 9.39 -0.97
N ILE A 8 6.81 9.41 -2.24
CA ILE A 8 7.74 8.43 -2.81
C ILE A 8 9.04 8.39 -2.00
N GLU A 9 9.63 9.55 -1.70
CA GLU A 9 10.85 9.62 -0.88
C GLU A 9 10.61 9.15 0.57
N SER A 10 9.45 9.46 1.14
CA SER A 10 9.06 8.92 2.45
C SER A 10 8.98 7.39 2.44
N ILE A 11 8.37 6.81 1.41
CA ILE A 11 8.25 5.35 1.26
C ILE A 11 9.64 4.72 1.09
N LYS A 12 10.48 5.24 0.20
CA LYS A 12 11.85 4.72 0.00
C LYS A 12 12.67 4.72 1.30
N ARG A 13 12.54 5.76 2.13
CA ARG A 13 13.22 5.84 3.43
C ARG A 13 12.66 4.88 4.47
N ALA A 14 11.35 4.67 4.48
CA ALA A 14 10.70 3.76 5.41
C ALA A 14 10.95 2.27 5.06
N PHE A 15 11.20 1.97 3.78
CA PHE A 15 11.44 0.62 3.28
C PHE A 15 12.78 0.53 2.53
N PRO A 16 13.91 0.52 3.26
CA PRO A 16 15.24 0.38 2.65
C PRO A 16 15.43 -0.97 1.96
N GLU A 17 14.87 -2.04 2.55
CA GLU A 17 14.93 -3.43 2.04
C GLU A 17 13.90 -3.74 0.95
N ARG A 18 13.29 -2.72 0.32
CA ARG A 18 12.29 -2.95 -0.73
C ARG A 18 12.94 -3.62 -1.95
N LYS A 19 12.23 -4.57 -2.55
CA LYS A 19 12.64 -5.18 -3.81
C LYS A 19 12.17 -4.33 -4.99
N GLY A 20 13.08 -4.02 -5.90
CA GLY A 20 12.76 -3.30 -7.13
C GLY A 20 12.04 -4.19 -8.13
N LEU A 21 11.07 -3.61 -8.84
CA LEU A 21 10.41 -4.16 -10.03
C LEU A 21 10.32 -3.02 -11.04
N THR A 22 10.38 -3.34 -12.33
CA THR A 22 10.06 -2.37 -13.38
C THR A 22 8.54 -2.20 -13.51
N ASP A 23 8.12 -1.12 -14.14
CA ASP A 23 6.71 -0.82 -14.36
C ASP A 23 6.02 -1.95 -15.16
N GLU A 24 6.70 -2.51 -16.18
CA GLU A 24 6.17 -3.63 -16.97
C GLU A 24 6.01 -4.91 -16.13
N GLN A 25 6.90 -5.14 -15.16
CA GLN A 25 6.79 -6.29 -14.26
C GLN A 25 5.61 -6.15 -13.29
N ILE A 26 5.32 -4.93 -12.85
CA ILE A 26 4.19 -4.62 -11.97
C ILE A 26 2.87 -4.79 -12.74
N GLU A 27 2.78 -4.22 -13.94
CA GLU A 27 1.60 -4.33 -14.79
C GLU A 27 1.36 -5.76 -15.29
N GLY A 28 2.42 -6.52 -15.55
CA GLY A 28 2.34 -7.91 -15.97
C GLY A 28 1.91 -8.89 -14.88
N ASN A 29 1.97 -8.52 -13.59
CA ASN A 29 1.55 -9.38 -12.48
C ASN A 29 0.88 -8.60 -11.32
N PRO A 30 -0.31 -8.01 -11.52
CA PRO A 30 -0.98 -7.23 -10.48
C PRO A 30 -1.40 -8.07 -9.26
N TYR A 31 -1.47 -9.40 -9.40
CA TYR A 31 -1.88 -10.35 -8.35
C TYR A 31 -0.70 -10.92 -7.54
N LEU A 32 0.50 -10.33 -7.63
CA LEU A 32 1.70 -10.82 -6.94
C LEU A 32 1.44 -11.14 -5.45
N PHE A 33 0.70 -10.28 -4.76
CA PHE A 33 0.41 -10.41 -3.33
C PHE A 33 -0.50 -11.58 -2.95
N GLU A 34 -1.18 -12.20 -3.92
CA GLU A 34 -1.92 -13.45 -3.70
C GLU A 34 -1.01 -14.69 -3.80
N GLN A 35 0.16 -14.53 -4.42
CA GLN A 35 1.11 -15.61 -4.71
C GLN A 35 2.24 -15.71 -3.68
N ILE A 36 2.39 -14.71 -2.82
CA ILE A 36 3.50 -14.59 -1.87
C ILE A 36 2.99 -14.46 -0.43
N PRO A 37 3.75 -14.94 0.57
CA PRO A 37 3.40 -14.75 1.98
C PRO A 37 3.49 -13.27 2.40
N ALA A 38 2.77 -12.90 3.46
CA ALA A 38 2.75 -11.54 4.01
C ALA A 38 4.16 -11.00 4.36
N SER A 39 5.06 -11.87 4.83
CA SER A 39 6.45 -11.53 5.13
C SER A 39 7.24 -11.09 3.90
N GLU A 40 6.96 -11.68 2.74
CA GLU A 40 7.56 -11.27 1.46
C GLU A 40 6.85 -10.06 0.86
N ALA A 41 5.53 -9.96 1.05
CA ALA A 41 4.75 -8.81 0.60
C ALA A 41 5.29 -7.47 1.13
N LEU A 42 5.86 -7.45 2.34
CA LEU A 42 6.53 -6.28 2.92
C LEU A 42 7.63 -5.69 2.02
N GLN A 43 8.32 -6.52 1.26
CA GLN A 43 9.44 -6.09 0.41
C GLN A 43 8.96 -5.54 -0.93
N TYR A 44 7.81 -6.01 -1.44
CA TYR A 44 7.27 -5.61 -2.75
C TYR A 44 6.22 -4.50 -2.65
N LEU A 45 5.44 -4.45 -1.56
CA LEU A 45 4.40 -3.45 -1.33
C LEU A 45 4.88 -2.00 -1.55
N PRO A 46 6.07 -1.58 -1.08
CA PRO A 46 6.56 -0.22 -1.28
C PRO A 46 6.73 0.14 -2.76
N THR A 47 7.16 -0.83 -3.57
CA THR A 47 7.38 -0.65 -5.01
C THR A 47 6.06 -0.46 -5.75
N TYR A 48 5.04 -1.24 -5.41
CA TYR A 48 3.69 -1.06 -5.94
C TYR A 48 3.05 0.27 -5.50
N MET A 49 3.25 0.70 -4.25
CA MET A 49 2.79 2.01 -3.78
C MET A 49 3.45 3.16 -4.56
N ILE A 50 4.76 3.06 -4.84
CA ILE A 50 5.49 4.06 -5.61
C ILE A 50 4.97 4.12 -7.05
N PHE A 51 4.81 2.97 -7.71
CA PHE A 51 4.22 2.87 -9.05
C PHE A 51 2.84 3.54 -9.11
N ILE A 52 1.97 3.21 -8.16
CA ILE A 52 0.65 3.85 -8.01
C ILE A 52 0.80 5.37 -7.94
N LEU A 53 1.67 5.91 -7.09
CA LEU A 53 1.85 7.37 -6.98
C LEU A 53 2.37 8.04 -8.25
N GLN A 54 3.07 7.30 -9.12
CA GLN A 54 3.58 7.81 -10.40
C GLN A 54 2.48 7.81 -11.47
N GLU A 55 1.71 6.72 -11.55
CA GLU A 55 0.84 6.45 -12.70
C GLU A 55 -0.64 6.83 -12.49
N LEU A 56 -1.11 6.97 -11.24
CA LEU A 56 -2.55 7.05 -10.97
C LEU A 56 -3.27 8.28 -11.49
N ARG A 57 -2.56 9.41 -11.69
CA ARG A 57 -3.20 10.60 -12.26
C ARG A 57 -3.73 10.34 -13.67
N GLY A 58 -3.19 9.34 -14.38
CA GLY A 58 -3.63 8.97 -15.72
C GLY A 58 -4.69 7.87 -15.76
N ASN A 59 -4.73 6.96 -14.77
CA ASN A 59 -5.60 5.78 -14.82
C ASN A 59 -6.02 5.25 -13.42
N PRO A 60 -7.06 5.82 -12.80
CA PRO A 60 -7.57 5.37 -11.50
C PRO A 60 -8.22 3.97 -11.52
N GLY A 61 -8.52 3.41 -12.70
CA GLY A 61 -9.07 2.06 -12.86
C GLY A 61 -8.02 0.96 -13.07
N SER A 62 -6.72 1.25 -12.86
CA SER A 62 -5.67 0.25 -13.04
C SER A 62 -5.89 -0.96 -12.13
N LEU A 63 -5.76 -2.16 -12.70
CA LEU A 63 -5.86 -3.41 -11.94
C LEU A 63 -4.82 -3.46 -10.81
N VAL A 64 -3.64 -2.87 -11.02
CA VAL A 64 -2.59 -2.75 -9.98
C VAL A 64 -3.10 -1.97 -8.77
N TYR A 65 -3.79 -0.85 -9.00
CA TYR A 65 -4.37 -0.04 -7.92
C TYR A 65 -5.41 -0.84 -7.12
N LEU A 66 -6.37 -1.47 -7.83
CA LEU A 66 -7.42 -2.26 -7.20
C LEU A 66 -6.84 -3.42 -6.38
N GLN A 67 -5.82 -4.10 -6.91
CA GLN A 67 -5.16 -5.20 -6.20
C GLN A 67 -4.42 -4.71 -4.95
N VAL A 68 -3.69 -3.60 -5.02
CA VAL A 68 -3.05 -3.03 -3.84
C VAL A 68 -4.09 -2.63 -2.79
N LEU A 69 -5.20 -2.01 -3.20
CA LEU A 69 -6.27 -1.64 -2.26
C LEU A 69 -6.89 -2.88 -1.59
N TYR A 70 -7.19 -3.91 -2.36
CA TYR A 70 -7.71 -5.19 -1.87
C TYR A 70 -6.77 -5.85 -0.86
N VAL A 71 -5.47 -5.86 -1.17
CA VAL A 71 -4.41 -6.41 -0.33
C VAL A 71 -4.29 -5.62 0.98
N LEU A 72 -4.23 -4.29 0.92
CA LEU A 72 -4.21 -3.44 2.12
C LEU A 72 -5.46 -3.65 2.99
N ASN A 73 -6.63 -3.82 2.36
CA ASN A 73 -7.86 -4.16 3.08
C ASN A 73 -7.77 -5.50 3.80
N ASN A 74 -7.25 -6.54 3.15
CA ASN A 74 -7.09 -7.84 3.79
C ASN A 74 -6.11 -7.79 4.95
N TYR A 75 -4.95 -7.16 4.76
CA TYR A 75 -3.99 -6.94 5.84
C TYR A 75 -4.57 -6.10 6.99
N SER A 76 -5.57 -5.25 6.73
CA SER A 76 -6.27 -4.47 7.77
C SER A 76 -7.21 -5.26 8.67
N LYS A 77 -7.60 -6.46 8.25
CA LYS A 77 -8.51 -7.32 9.01
C LYS A 77 -7.79 -8.09 10.10
N CYS A 78 -6.48 -8.35 9.95
CA CYS A 78 -5.70 -9.05 10.97
C CYS A 78 -5.66 -8.24 12.28
N LYS A 79 -5.89 -8.91 13.41
CA LYS A 79 -6.03 -8.27 14.74
C LYS A 79 -5.00 -8.71 15.79
N SER A 80 -4.20 -9.75 15.53
CA SER A 80 -3.17 -10.21 16.47
C SER A 80 -1.81 -10.36 15.81
N ALA A 81 -0.76 -10.07 16.57
CA ALA A 81 0.62 -10.34 16.19
C ALA A 81 0.97 -11.83 16.18
N ASP A 82 0.09 -12.70 16.68
CA ASP A 82 0.22 -14.16 16.60
C ASP A 82 -0.20 -14.70 15.22
N ASP A 83 -0.92 -13.89 14.44
CA ASP A 83 -1.38 -14.19 13.09
C ASP A 83 -0.41 -13.61 12.04
N GLN A 84 0.89 -13.86 12.24
CA GLN A 84 1.99 -13.31 11.44
C GLN A 84 1.94 -13.72 9.96
N SER A 85 1.25 -14.82 9.65
CA SER A 85 1.05 -15.28 8.29
C SER A 85 0.03 -14.45 7.50
N GLN A 86 -0.79 -13.61 8.18
CA GLN A 86 -1.89 -12.89 7.53
C GLN A 86 -1.88 -11.37 7.74
N GLY A 87 -1.11 -10.83 8.69
CA GLY A 87 -1.14 -9.39 9.03
C GLY A 87 0.15 -8.63 8.80
N VAL A 88 0.36 -8.06 7.59
CA VAL A 88 1.50 -7.17 7.29
C VAL A 88 1.65 -6.05 8.33
N TRP A 89 0.54 -5.51 8.84
CA TRP A 89 0.54 -4.44 9.83
C TRP A 89 1.37 -4.72 11.09
N PHE A 90 1.36 -5.96 11.60
CA PHE A 90 2.09 -6.31 12.82
C PHE A 90 3.59 -6.43 12.60
N LEU A 91 4.01 -6.64 11.36
CA LEU A 91 5.41 -6.75 10.96
C LEU A 91 6.05 -5.38 10.69
N LEU A 92 5.24 -4.34 10.48
CA LEU A 92 5.72 -3.01 10.15
C LEU A 92 6.25 -2.25 11.38
N SER A 93 7.38 -1.57 11.20
CA SER A 93 7.86 -0.56 12.13
C SER A 93 6.93 0.66 12.19
N THR A 94 7.06 1.49 13.22
CA THR A 94 6.30 2.75 13.35
C THR A 94 6.47 3.66 12.13
N GLN A 95 7.68 3.73 11.58
CA GLN A 95 7.97 4.55 10.40
C GLN A 95 7.27 4.00 9.14
N GLN A 96 7.29 2.69 8.96
CA GLN A 96 6.63 2.02 7.84
C GLN A 96 5.11 2.18 7.90
N LYS A 97 4.51 1.98 9.08
CA LYS A 97 3.09 2.24 9.35
C LYS A 97 2.70 3.68 8.97
N LYS A 98 3.47 4.66 9.45
CA LYS A 98 3.24 6.07 9.11
C LYS A 98 3.30 6.33 7.60
N SER A 99 4.26 5.72 6.91
CA SER A 99 4.39 5.90 5.46
C SER A 99 3.22 5.30 4.68
N ILE A 100 2.73 4.13 5.07
CA ILE A 100 1.54 3.51 4.47
C ILE A 100 0.27 4.33 4.74
N MET A 101 0.10 4.82 5.96
CA MET A 101 -1.05 5.67 6.30
C MET A 101 -1.05 7.01 5.54
N ASN A 102 0.13 7.61 5.36
CA ASN A 102 0.26 8.82 4.52
C ASN A 102 -0.11 8.54 3.05
N PHE A 103 0.27 7.39 2.53
CA PHE A 103 -0.11 6.94 1.18
C PHE A 103 -1.62 6.74 1.06
N ILE A 104 -2.26 6.02 1.99
CA ILE A 104 -3.72 5.82 1.99
C ILE A 104 -4.45 7.16 2.07
N SER A 105 -4.00 8.05 2.95
CA SER A 105 -4.54 9.40 3.08
C SER A 105 -4.36 10.21 1.79
N HIS A 106 -3.22 10.08 1.11
CA HIS A 106 -3.04 10.75 -0.17
C HIS A 106 -4.06 10.27 -1.22
N LEU A 107 -4.25 8.95 -1.34
CA LEU A 107 -5.23 8.37 -2.26
C LEU A 107 -6.64 8.88 -1.94
N SER A 108 -7.04 8.94 -0.66
CA SER A 108 -8.41 9.34 -0.29
C SER A 108 -8.75 10.79 -0.62
N HIS A 109 -7.75 11.67 -0.82
CA HIS A 109 -7.97 13.10 -1.07
C HIS A 109 -7.66 13.54 -2.49
N ASN A 110 -6.96 12.71 -3.29
CA ASN A 110 -6.40 13.14 -4.58
C ASN A 110 -6.78 12.22 -5.76
N GLN A 111 -7.73 11.31 -5.60
CA GLN A 111 -8.27 10.47 -6.68
C GLN A 111 -9.38 11.22 -7.46
N PRO A 112 -9.37 11.18 -8.81
CA PRO A 112 -10.51 11.61 -9.61
C PRO A 112 -11.69 10.67 -9.36
N GLU A 113 -12.88 11.21 -9.07
CA GLU A 113 -14.08 10.42 -8.74
C GLU A 113 -13.81 9.38 -7.65
N ASN A 114 -13.78 9.80 -6.38
CA ASN A 114 -13.36 9.03 -5.20
C ASN A 114 -14.22 7.76 -4.93
N ILE A 115 -14.21 6.80 -5.86
CA ILE A 115 -15.04 5.59 -5.90
C ILE A 115 -14.73 4.68 -4.71
N ASP A 116 -13.49 4.72 -4.21
CA ASP A 116 -12.99 3.87 -3.14
C ASP A 116 -12.80 4.59 -1.79
N ALA A 117 -13.35 5.81 -1.64
CA ALA A 117 -13.22 6.62 -0.42
C ALA A 117 -13.59 5.85 0.85
N ASP A 118 -14.69 5.09 0.79
CA ASP A 118 -15.19 4.30 1.91
C ASP A 118 -14.25 3.15 2.27
N GLU A 119 -13.63 2.52 1.28
CA GLU A 119 -12.70 1.41 1.51
C GLU A 119 -11.40 1.92 2.13
N LEU A 120 -10.85 3.02 1.60
CA LEU A 120 -9.68 3.70 2.17
C LEU A 120 -9.94 4.15 3.62
N LYS A 121 -11.15 4.63 3.92
CA LYS A 121 -11.56 5.00 5.29
C LYS A 121 -11.64 3.78 6.21
N LYS A 122 -12.21 2.65 5.76
CA LYS A 122 -12.26 1.41 6.54
C LYS A 122 -10.85 0.90 6.87
N ILE A 123 -9.96 0.86 5.88
CA ILE A 123 -8.56 0.46 6.07
C ILE A 123 -7.91 1.37 7.11
N SER A 124 -8.03 2.68 6.92
CA SER A 124 -7.45 3.68 7.81
C SER A 124 -7.89 3.47 9.26
N ASN A 125 -9.20 3.29 9.50
CA ASN A 125 -9.76 3.11 10.85
C ASN A 125 -9.26 1.83 11.52
N ARG A 126 -9.08 0.73 10.77
CA ARG A 126 -8.58 -0.54 11.32
C ARG A 126 -7.09 -0.50 11.66
N TRP A 127 -6.34 0.38 11.01
CA TRP A 127 -4.90 0.58 11.18
C TRP A 127 -4.56 1.81 12.02
N GLN A 128 -5.51 2.33 12.78
CA GLN A 128 -5.18 3.25 13.86
C GLN A 128 -4.61 2.46 15.05
N PRO A 129 -3.60 3.01 15.75
CA PRO A 129 -3.18 2.45 17.02
C PRO A 129 -4.38 2.42 17.98
N VAL A 130 -4.63 1.26 18.58
CA VAL A 130 -5.55 1.18 19.73
C VAL A 130 -4.86 1.92 20.88
N THR A 131 -5.36 3.10 21.23
CA THR A 131 -4.91 3.89 22.38
C THR A 131 -5.14 3.16 23.69
#